data_AF-A0A2S6R697-F1
#
_entry.id   AF-A0A2S6R697-F1
#
_cell.length_a   1.000
_cell.length_b   1.000
_cell.length_c   1.000
_cell.angle_alpha   90.00
_cell.angle_beta   90.00
_cell.angle_gamma   90.00
#
_symmetry.space_group_name_H-M   'P 1'
#
loop_
_entity.id
_entity.type
_entity.pdbx_description
1 polymer ?
#
loop_
_entity_poly.entity_id
_entity_poly.type
_entity_poly.pdbx_seq_one_letter_code
_entity_poly.pdbx_strand_id
1 'polypeptide(L)'
;GDVGSLPSRKMTIPALYDDPWSRECAEASGVRNNMEYIAEFNNMTPEQVIHAHTASDYWVTGVGFVPGAFMSYAMDPRRRIGAPLYRTPRSWTPARLLNFGGTTSTIYPIRVPGGGQLFGRTPINIFEAEQKNAAFADGPVLAKAGDRHRYRAVSRDEYDDIRASVEAGSYEYNVEEENFDCAGYIAWLESLGEPAEKTDPDSSWSLA
;
A
#
# COMPACT_ATOMS: atom_id res chain seq x y z
N GLY A 1 6.80 9.10 28.90
CA GLY A 1 7.45 10.32 28.39
C GLY A 1 7.18 10.39 26.92
N ASP A 2 7.03 11.59 26.38
CA ASP A 2 6.77 11.76 24.94
C ASP A 2 7.98 11.28 24.12
N VAL A 3 7.72 10.52 23.06
CA VAL A 3 8.77 10.02 22.18
C VAL A 3 9.09 11.13 21.18
N GLY A 4 10.26 11.75 21.30
CA GLY A 4 10.67 12.84 20.40
C GLY A 4 11.03 12.34 18.99
N SER A 5 11.74 11.22 18.91
CA SER A 5 12.05 10.52 17.64
C SER A 5 12.25 9.03 17.86
N LEU A 6 12.18 8.25 16.78
CA LEU A 6 12.46 6.81 16.82
C LEU A 6 13.07 6.30 15.51
N PRO A 7 13.90 5.23 15.52
CA PRO A 7 14.39 4.59 14.30
C PRO A 7 13.23 4.02 13.48
N SER A 8 13.12 4.42 12.22
CA SER A 8 12.05 4.03 11.31
C SER A 8 12.59 4.05 9.88
N ARG A 9 12.76 2.86 9.29
CA ARG A 9 13.23 2.73 7.92
C ARG A 9 12.21 3.33 6.96
N LYS A 10 12.68 3.91 5.87
CA LYS A 10 11.83 4.44 4.80
C LYS A 10 12.08 3.68 3.51
N MET A 11 11.04 3.06 2.98
CA MET A 11 11.13 2.23 1.78
C MET A 11 10.40 2.87 0.60
N THR A 12 10.91 2.64 -0.62
CA THR A 12 10.16 2.97 -1.84
C THR A 12 9.60 1.69 -2.47
N ILE A 13 8.27 1.65 -2.67
CA ILE A 13 7.58 0.51 -3.27
C ILE A 13 7.06 0.90 -4.66
N PRO A 14 7.67 0.42 -5.76
CA PRO A 14 7.13 0.65 -7.10
C PRO A 14 5.79 -0.09 -7.26
N ALA A 15 4.85 0.50 -7.97
CA ALA A 15 3.54 -0.10 -8.23
C ALA A 15 3.02 0.29 -9.62
N LEU A 16 2.62 -0.72 -10.39
CA LEU A 16 1.83 -0.53 -11.60
C LEU A 16 0.36 -0.46 -11.16
N TYR A 17 -0.28 0.70 -11.38
CA TYR A 17 -1.67 0.93 -11.00
C TYR A 17 -2.63 0.49 -12.10
N ASP A 18 -3.87 0.13 -11.68
CA ASP A 18 -4.94 -0.34 -12.58
C ASP A 18 -4.45 -1.43 -13.54
N ASP A 19 -3.68 -2.36 -12.98
CA ASP A 19 -2.95 -3.37 -13.72
C ASP A 19 -3.87 -4.46 -14.28
N PRO A 20 -3.45 -5.19 -15.34
CA PRO A 20 -4.25 -6.24 -15.94
C PRO A 20 -4.66 -7.37 -14.99
N TRP A 21 -3.83 -7.70 -13.99
CA TRP A 21 -4.10 -8.81 -13.07
C TRP A 21 -5.16 -8.46 -12.04
N SER A 22 -5.17 -7.21 -11.54
CA SER A 22 -6.26 -6.69 -10.72
C SER A 22 -7.60 -6.73 -11.49
N ARG A 23 -7.59 -6.31 -12.76
CA ARG A 23 -8.78 -6.32 -13.63
C ARG A 23 -9.30 -7.74 -13.88
N GLU A 24 -8.41 -8.68 -14.19
CA GLU A 24 -8.75 -10.10 -14.36
C GLU A 24 -9.39 -10.68 -13.09
N CYS A 25 -8.86 -10.34 -11.91
CA CYS A 25 -9.42 -10.79 -10.64
C CYS A 25 -10.83 -10.21 -10.38
N ALA A 26 -11.06 -8.95 -10.73
CA ALA A 26 -12.38 -8.33 -10.63
C ALA A 26 -13.40 -9.02 -11.54
N GLU A 27 -13.04 -9.23 -12.82
CA GLU A 27 -13.87 -9.90 -13.81
C GLU A 27 -14.21 -11.33 -13.39
N ALA A 28 -13.21 -12.12 -12.99
CA ALA A 28 -13.40 -13.49 -12.51
C ALA A 28 -14.29 -13.59 -11.25
N SER A 29 -14.43 -12.49 -10.52
CA SER A 29 -15.28 -12.40 -9.32
C SER A 29 -16.67 -11.84 -9.63
N GLY A 30 -16.95 -11.47 -10.88
CA GLY A 30 -18.21 -10.85 -11.28
C GLY A 30 -18.45 -9.48 -10.64
N VAL A 31 -17.38 -8.76 -10.30
CA VAL A 31 -17.46 -7.38 -9.77
C VAL A 31 -16.93 -6.37 -10.78
N ARG A 32 -17.28 -5.10 -10.60
CA ARG A 32 -16.75 -3.99 -11.39
C ARG A 32 -15.24 -3.83 -11.25
N ASN A 33 -14.62 -3.09 -12.18
CA ASN A 33 -13.22 -2.68 -12.06
C ASN A 33 -12.97 -2.01 -10.70
N ASN A 34 -11.97 -2.51 -9.98
CA ASN A 34 -11.68 -2.06 -8.63
C ASN A 34 -11.15 -0.64 -8.55
N MET A 35 -10.30 -0.21 -9.50
CA MET A 35 -9.79 1.15 -9.55
C MET A 35 -10.94 2.15 -9.72
N GLU A 36 -11.88 1.87 -10.63
CA GLU A 36 -13.09 2.67 -10.81
C GLU A 36 -13.97 2.69 -9.56
N TYR A 37 -14.13 1.54 -8.89
CA TYR A 37 -14.88 1.47 -7.64
C TYR A 37 -14.25 2.29 -6.52
N ILE A 38 -12.93 2.20 -6.35
CA ILE A 38 -12.18 2.99 -5.37
C ILE A 38 -12.32 4.48 -5.71
N ALA A 39 -12.15 4.86 -6.98
CA ALA A 39 -12.32 6.24 -7.43
C ALA A 39 -13.70 6.79 -7.06
N GLU A 40 -14.77 6.08 -7.40
CA GLU A 40 -16.15 6.47 -7.07
C GLU A 40 -16.38 6.54 -5.55
N PHE A 41 -15.90 5.54 -4.78
CA PHE A 41 -16.05 5.53 -3.33
C PHE A 41 -15.37 6.72 -2.63
N ASN A 42 -14.32 7.27 -3.24
CA ASN A 42 -13.60 8.43 -2.72
C ASN A 42 -13.98 9.75 -3.43
N ASN A 43 -15.04 9.76 -4.26
CA ASN A 43 -15.44 10.91 -5.09
C ASN A 43 -14.27 11.49 -5.91
N MET A 44 -13.44 10.61 -6.47
CA MET A 44 -12.23 10.93 -7.22
C MET A 44 -12.26 10.28 -8.61
N THR A 45 -11.37 10.72 -9.49
CA THR A 45 -10.99 9.95 -10.69
C THR A 45 -9.91 8.93 -10.34
N PRO A 46 -9.70 7.88 -11.16
CA PRO A 46 -8.57 6.96 -11.02
C PRO A 46 -7.21 7.66 -10.89
N GLU A 47 -6.98 8.74 -11.66
CA GLU A 47 -5.74 9.51 -11.63
C GLU A 47 -5.57 10.24 -10.29
N GLN A 48 -6.66 10.77 -9.73
CA GLN A 48 -6.66 11.40 -8.40
C GLN A 48 -6.39 10.39 -7.29
N VAL A 49 -6.92 9.17 -7.39
CA VAL A 49 -6.61 8.05 -6.48
C VAL A 49 -5.13 7.73 -6.51
N ILE A 50 -4.55 7.57 -7.70
CA ILE A 50 -3.11 7.28 -7.86
C ILE A 50 -2.27 8.42 -7.29
N HIS A 51 -2.64 9.68 -7.58
CA HIS A 51 -1.95 10.85 -7.03
C HIS A 51 -2.03 10.89 -5.50
N ALA A 52 -3.20 10.68 -4.91
CA ALA A 52 -3.38 10.66 -3.46
C ALA A 52 -2.55 9.56 -2.81
N HIS A 53 -2.57 8.35 -3.38
CA HIS A 53 -1.85 7.18 -2.88
C HIS A 53 -0.32 7.28 -2.98
N THR A 54 0.21 8.02 -3.96
CA THR A 54 1.66 8.16 -4.17
C THR A 54 2.24 9.41 -3.50
N ALA A 55 1.40 10.33 -3.05
CA ALA A 55 1.82 11.60 -2.45
C ALA A 55 2.02 11.57 -0.93
N SER A 56 1.80 10.42 -0.28
CA SER A 56 1.92 10.27 1.17
C SER A 56 2.93 9.18 1.52
N ASP A 57 3.61 9.36 2.65
CA ASP A 57 4.25 8.22 3.32
C ASP A 57 3.18 7.40 4.03
N TYR A 58 3.40 6.10 4.13
CA TYR A 58 2.54 5.14 4.78
C TYR A 58 3.27 4.59 6.00
N TRP A 59 2.58 4.57 7.14
CA TRP A 59 3.09 3.97 8.37
C TRP A 59 2.71 2.49 8.42
N VAL A 60 3.69 1.60 8.57
CA VAL A 60 3.47 0.16 8.73
C VAL A 60 3.03 -0.12 10.17
N THR A 61 1.76 -0.43 10.35
CA THR A 61 1.18 -0.69 11.69
C THR A 61 1.42 -2.10 12.18
N GLY A 62 1.56 -3.05 11.26
CA GLY A 62 1.78 -4.44 11.61
C GLY A 62 2.05 -5.30 10.39
N VAL A 63 2.67 -6.45 10.65
CA VAL A 63 2.99 -7.48 9.67
C VAL A 63 2.21 -8.74 10.04
N GLY A 64 1.50 -9.35 9.11
CA GLY A 64 0.74 -10.58 9.36
C GLY A 64 -0.47 -10.76 8.44
N PHE A 65 -1.45 -11.54 8.92
CA PHE A 65 -2.60 -12.13 8.20
C PHE A 65 -2.21 -13.16 7.13
N VAL A 66 -1.15 -12.92 6.34
CA VAL A 66 -0.44 -13.92 5.53
C VAL A 66 1.07 -13.64 5.59
N PRO A 67 1.98 -14.63 5.37
CA PRO A 67 3.42 -14.45 5.58
C PRO A 67 4.00 -13.25 4.80
N GLY A 68 4.42 -12.21 5.52
CA GLY A 68 5.04 -11.01 4.97
C GLY A 68 4.09 -9.94 4.43
N ALA A 69 2.77 -10.13 4.50
CA ALA A 69 1.84 -9.03 4.26
C ALA A 69 1.96 -8.02 5.41
N PHE A 70 1.86 -6.74 5.08
CA PHE A 70 1.85 -5.68 6.07
C PHE A 70 0.66 -4.76 5.86
N MET A 71 0.15 -4.21 6.96
CA MET A 71 -0.92 -3.23 6.98
C MET A 71 -0.32 -1.85 7.17
N SER A 72 -0.85 -0.87 6.43
CA SER A 72 -0.34 0.50 6.53
C SER A 72 -1.40 1.56 6.28
N TYR A 73 -1.18 2.76 6.84
CA TYR A 73 -2.04 3.92 6.67
C TYR A 73 -1.26 5.12 6.18
N ALA A 74 -1.88 5.93 5.32
CA ALA A 74 -1.32 7.22 4.92
C ALA A 74 -1.10 8.10 6.17
N MET A 75 0.13 8.61 6.29
CA MET A 75 0.55 9.50 7.36
C MET A 75 -0.05 10.89 7.18
N ASP A 76 -0.21 11.36 5.93
CA ASP A 76 -1.04 12.54 5.67
C ASP A 76 -2.54 12.17 5.73
N PRO A 77 -3.29 12.65 6.74
CA PRO A 77 -4.70 12.31 6.90
C PRO A 77 -5.55 12.79 5.71
N ARG A 78 -5.14 13.84 5.00
CA ARG A 78 -5.84 14.38 3.82
C ARG A 78 -5.67 13.49 2.59
N ARG A 79 -4.73 12.54 2.63
CA ARG A 79 -4.45 11.57 1.56
C ARG A 79 -5.01 10.18 1.88
N ARG A 80 -5.80 10.05 2.94
CA ARG A 80 -6.45 8.78 3.29
C ARG A 80 -7.53 8.49 2.27
N ILE A 81 -7.27 7.47 1.48
CA ILE A 81 -8.23 6.86 0.57
C ILE A 81 -8.42 5.40 0.99
N GLY A 82 -9.54 4.82 0.59
CA GLY A 82 -9.82 3.44 0.92
C GLY A 82 -11.05 2.92 0.21
N ALA A 83 -11.38 1.66 0.44
CA ALA A 83 -12.62 1.07 -0.04
C ALA A 83 -12.98 -0.16 0.82
N PRO A 84 -14.27 -0.48 0.97
CA PRO A 84 -14.69 -1.64 1.74
C PRO A 84 -14.23 -2.93 1.06
N LEU A 85 -14.08 -3.99 1.85
CA LEU A 85 -13.82 -5.33 1.36
C LEU A 85 -14.94 -5.79 0.41
N TYR A 86 -14.60 -6.71 -0.49
CA TYR A 86 -15.57 -7.46 -1.28
C TYR A 86 -16.60 -8.11 -0.36
N ARG A 87 -17.86 -8.05 -0.77
CA ARG A 87 -18.96 -8.73 -0.05
C ARG A 87 -18.74 -10.25 0.02
N THR A 88 -18.21 -10.83 -1.05
CA THR A 88 -17.79 -12.23 -1.11
C THR A 88 -16.31 -12.29 -1.45
N PRO A 89 -15.44 -12.77 -0.54
CA PRO A 89 -14.01 -12.84 -0.78
C PRO A 89 -13.66 -13.72 -1.98
N ARG A 90 -12.57 -13.37 -2.68
CA ARG A 90 -12.03 -14.19 -3.76
C ARG A 90 -11.41 -15.46 -3.20
N SER A 91 -11.61 -16.57 -3.89
CA SER A 91 -10.98 -17.85 -3.56
C SER A 91 -9.46 -17.85 -3.82
N TRP A 92 -8.98 -16.95 -4.69
CA TRP A 92 -7.56 -16.75 -4.95
C TRP A 92 -7.28 -15.32 -5.43
N THR A 93 -6.06 -14.85 -5.21
CA THR A 93 -5.54 -13.55 -5.66
C THR A 93 -4.06 -13.75 -5.99
N PRO A 94 -3.55 -13.30 -7.15
CA PRO A 94 -2.13 -13.34 -7.48
C PRO A 94 -1.24 -12.70 -6.42
N ALA A 95 0.01 -13.16 -6.36
CA ALA A 95 1.04 -12.52 -5.55
C ALA A 95 1.34 -11.09 -6.05
N ARG A 96 1.77 -10.26 -5.11
CA ARG A 96 2.24 -8.87 -5.22
C ARG A 96 1.16 -7.83 -5.53
N LEU A 97 -0.11 -8.20 -5.42
CA LEU A 97 -1.21 -7.27 -5.62
C LEU A 97 -1.42 -6.37 -4.41
N LEU A 98 -1.48 -5.06 -4.68
CA LEU A 98 -1.86 -4.02 -3.73
C LEU A 98 -3.37 -4.08 -3.55
N ASN A 99 -3.82 -3.86 -2.32
CA ASN A 99 -5.23 -3.87 -1.99
C ASN A 99 -5.60 -2.94 -0.84
N PHE A 100 -6.85 -2.48 -0.87
CA PHE A 100 -7.49 -1.81 0.26
C PHE A 100 -8.44 -2.74 1.00
N GLY A 101 -8.36 -2.71 2.33
CA GLY A 101 -9.39 -3.19 3.24
C GLY A 101 -9.77 -2.07 4.20
N GLY A 102 -10.83 -1.34 3.90
CA GLY A 102 -11.07 -0.04 4.53
C GLY A 102 -10.03 0.96 4.06
N THR A 103 -9.42 1.71 4.98
CA THR A 103 -8.34 2.68 4.70
C THR A 103 -6.94 2.07 4.76
N THR A 104 -6.83 0.77 5.06
CA THR A 104 -5.56 0.07 5.14
C THR A 104 -5.06 -0.31 3.76
N SER A 105 -3.88 0.18 3.38
CA SER A 105 -3.14 -0.27 2.19
C SER A 105 -2.27 -1.48 2.54
N THR A 106 -2.44 -2.57 1.79
CA THR A 106 -1.76 -3.86 2.01
C THR A 106 -1.27 -4.42 0.67
N ILE A 107 -0.27 -5.29 0.71
CA ILE A 107 0.17 -6.07 -0.45
C ILE A 107 0.06 -7.55 -0.12
N TYR A 108 -0.52 -8.36 -1.01
CA TYR A 108 -0.50 -9.81 -0.88
C TYR A 108 0.85 -10.36 -1.35
N PRO A 109 1.72 -10.89 -0.48
CA PRO A 109 3.07 -11.32 -0.86
C PRO A 109 3.08 -12.58 -1.73
N ILE A 110 2.10 -13.46 -1.50
CA ILE A 110 1.96 -14.77 -2.13
C ILE A 110 0.53 -14.93 -2.65
N ARG A 111 0.29 -15.99 -3.43
CA ARG A 111 -1.06 -16.31 -3.92
C ARG A 111 -1.93 -16.76 -2.75
N VAL A 112 -2.99 -16.01 -2.45
CA VAL A 112 -3.89 -16.25 -1.29
C VAL A 112 -5.34 -15.88 -1.62
N PRO A 113 -6.34 -16.43 -0.93
CA PRO A 113 -7.69 -15.85 -0.94
C PRO A 113 -7.68 -14.44 -0.33
N GLY A 114 -8.62 -13.59 -0.72
CA GLY A 114 -8.63 -12.20 -0.27
C GLY A 114 -9.89 -11.44 -0.63
N GLY A 115 -10.30 -10.52 0.25
CA GLY A 115 -11.44 -9.63 0.04
C GLY A 115 -11.05 -8.20 -0.33
N GLY A 116 -9.76 -7.83 -0.31
CA GLY A 116 -9.36 -6.45 -0.55
C GLY A 116 -9.71 -5.95 -1.96
N GLN A 117 -9.94 -4.65 -2.12
CA GLN A 117 -10.12 -4.02 -3.43
C GLN A 117 -8.75 -3.87 -4.08
N LEU A 118 -8.52 -4.56 -5.21
CA LEU A 118 -7.21 -4.67 -5.85
C LEU A 118 -6.97 -3.46 -6.77
N PHE A 119 -5.88 -2.72 -6.63
CA PHE A 119 -5.71 -1.47 -7.41
C PHE A 119 -4.35 -1.30 -8.06
N GLY A 120 -3.48 -2.28 -7.92
CA GLY A 120 -2.17 -2.25 -8.51
C GLY A 120 -1.37 -3.49 -8.18
N ARG A 121 -0.21 -3.60 -8.80
CA ARG A 121 0.75 -4.68 -8.55
C ARG A 121 2.15 -4.13 -8.39
N THR A 122 2.87 -4.61 -7.40
CA THR A 122 4.29 -4.28 -7.26
C THR A 122 5.18 -5.27 -8.02
N PRO A 123 6.23 -4.80 -8.72
CA PRO A 123 7.18 -5.70 -9.36
C PRO A 123 8.16 -6.31 -8.35
N ILE A 124 8.29 -5.79 -7.13
CA ILE A 124 9.23 -6.32 -6.12
C ILE A 124 8.60 -7.40 -5.25
N ASN A 125 9.45 -8.23 -4.63
CA ASN A 125 9.00 -9.13 -3.57
C ASN A 125 8.96 -8.33 -2.25
N ILE A 126 7.95 -8.56 -1.41
CA ILE A 126 7.92 -8.06 0.00
C ILE A 126 8.14 -9.19 1.01
N PHE A 127 8.17 -10.42 0.52
CA PHE A 127 8.42 -11.64 1.26
C PHE A 127 9.33 -12.53 0.41
N GLU A 128 10.43 -13.01 0.99
CA GLU A 128 11.37 -13.91 0.34
C GLU A 128 11.84 -14.99 1.32
N ALA A 129 11.23 -16.19 1.22
CA ALA A 129 11.53 -17.30 2.13
C ALA A 129 13.01 -17.74 2.08
N GLU A 130 13.61 -17.69 0.88
CA GLU A 130 15.00 -18.09 0.63
C GLU A 130 16.01 -16.97 0.91
N GLN A 131 15.55 -15.74 1.19
CA GLN A 131 16.38 -14.57 1.56
C GLN A 131 17.60 -14.36 0.63
N LYS A 132 17.40 -14.49 -0.69
CA LYS A 132 18.48 -14.38 -1.67
C LYS A 132 18.98 -12.95 -1.83
N ASN A 133 18.10 -11.96 -1.64
CA ASN A 133 18.46 -10.56 -1.74
C ASN A 133 18.86 -9.99 -0.36
N ALA A 134 19.85 -9.10 -0.34
CA ALA A 134 20.36 -8.47 0.88
C ALA A 134 19.30 -7.70 1.68
N ALA A 135 18.23 -7.23 1.02
CA ALA A 135 17.09 -6.60 1.68
C ALA A 135 16.35 -7.51 2.67
N PHE A 136 16.55 -8.82 2.57
CA PHE A 136 15.95 -9.84 3.43
C PHE A 136 16.96 -10.50 4.38
N ALA A 137 18.14 -9.89 4.60
CA ALA A 137 19.18 -10.45 5.49
C ALA A 137 18.72 -10.62 6.94
N ASP A 138 17.80 -9.76 7.41
CA ASP A 138 17.23 -9.80 8.76
C ASP A 138 16.05 -10.77 8.90
N GLY A 139 15.63 -11.42 7.81
CA GLY A 139 14.48 -12.31 7.78
C GLY A 139 13.66 -12.19 6.49
N PRO A 140 12.68 -13.09 6.30
CA PRO A 140 12.00 -13.25 5.02
C PRO A 140 10.97 -12.16 4.73
N VAL A 141 10.77 -11.17 5.61
CA VAL A 141 9.80 -10.09 5.44
C VAL A 141 10.52 -8.76 5.27
N LEU A 142 10.16 -8.01 4.22
CA LEU A 142 10.78 -6.72 3.91
C LEU A 142 10.49 -5.66 4.99
N ALA A 143 9.22 -5.49 5.32
CA ALA A 143 8.75 -4.47 6.27
C ALA A 143 8.68 -4.97 7.72
N LYS A 144 8.93 -4.08 8.66
CA LYS A 144 8.75 -4.25 10.11
C LYS A 144 7.69 -3.25 10.60
N ALA A 145 7.02 -3.55 11.71
CA ALA A 145 6.12 -2.59 12.33
C ALA A 145 6.92 -1.34 12.77
N GLY A 146 6.40 -0.15 12.47
CA GLY A 146 7.10 1.11 12.69
C GLY A 146 7.96 1.59 11.52
N ASP A 147 8.16 0.78 10.48
CA ASP A 147 8.71 1.29 9.22
C ASP A 147 7.72 2.22 8.52
N ARG A 148 8.26 3.02 7.61
CA ARG A 148 7.52 3.84 6.66
C ARG A 148 7.80 3.38 5.24
N HIS A 149 6.85 3.60 4.34
CA HIS A 149 7.10 3.46 2.92
C HIS A 149 6.35 4.49 2.10
N ARG A 150 6.80 4.71 0.88
CA ARG A 150 6.08 5.48 -0.13
C ARG A 150 5.89 4.63 -1.37
N TYR A 151 4.69 4.66 -1.91
CA TYR A 151 4.43 4.06 -3.21
C TYR A 151 4.87 4.98 -4.34
N ARG A 152 5.43 4.39 -5.39
CA ARG A 152 5.83 5.10 -6.61
C ARG A 152 5.15 4.46 -7.80
N ALA A 153 4.34 5.24 -8.53
CA ALA A 153 3.76 4.76 -9.78
C ALA A 153 4.85 4.47 -10.81
N VAL A 154 4.72 3.34 -11.50
CA VAL A 154 5.62 2.93 -12.59
C VAL A 154 4.82 2.66 -13.86
N SER A 155 5.48 2.82 -15.01
CA SER A 155 4.92 2.37 -16.29
C SER A 155 4.94 0.84 -16.38
N ARG A 156 4.30 0.30 -17.43
CA ARG A 156 4.37 -1.14 -17.68
C ARG A 156 5.79 -1.61 -18.02
N ASP A 157 6.51 -0.87 -18.85
CA ASP A 157 7.88 -1.21 -19.23
C ASP A 157 8.80 -1.20 -18.01
N GLU A 158 8.69 -0.17 -17.17
CA GLU A 158 9.46 -0.09 -15.92
C GLU A 158 9.09 -1.20 -14.93
N TYR A 159 7.81 -1.58 -14.84
CA TYR A 159 7.39 -2.74 -14.06
C TYR A 159 8.10 -4.02 -14.53
N ASP A 160 8.12 -4.26 -15.84
CA ASP A 160 8.71 -5.46 -16.43
C ASP A 160 10.24 -5.48 -16.22
N ASP A 161 10.91 -4.34 -16.37
CA ASP A 161 12.36 -4.17 -16.12
C ASP A 161 12.74 -4.43 -14.64
N ILE A 162 11.97 -3.85 -13.71
CA ILE A 162 12.18 -4.09 -12.27
C ILE A 162 11.94 -5.57 -11.97
N ARG A 163 10.88 -6.16 -12.52
CA ARG A 163 10.54 -7.56 -12.26
C ARG A 163 11.65 -8.50 -12.72
N ALA A 164 12.18 -8.27 -13.93
CA ALA A 164 13.31 -9.03 -14.46
C ALA A 164 14.55 -8.90 -13.55
N SER A 165 14.83 -7.70 -13.04
CA SER A 165 15.95 -7.47 -12.12
C SER A 165 15.75 -8.19 -10.77
N VAL A 166 14.53 -8.23 -10.24
CA VAL A 166 14.24 -8.96 -9.00
C VAL A 166 14.38 -10.48 -9.21
N GLU A 167 13.96 -11.00 -10.37
CA GLU A 167 14.12 -12.41 -10.73
C GLU A 167 15.59 -12.81 -10.96
N ALA A 168 16.39 -11.90 -11.50
CA ALA A 168 17.84 -12.05 -11.63
C ALA A 168 18.59 -11.89 -10.29
N GLY A 169 17.92 -11.46 -9.22
CA GLY A 169 18.54 -11.19 -7.93
C GLY A 169 19.39 -9.91 -7.89
N SER A 170 19.33 -9.07 -8.93
CA SER A 170 20.14 -7.86 -9.08
C SER A 170 19.39 -6.58 -8.69
N TYR A 171 18.12 -6.67 -8.32
CA TYR A 171 17.35 -5.50 -7.90
C TYR A 171 17.82 -4.96 -6.54
N GLU A 172 18.15 -3.69 -6.50
CA GLU A 172 18.50 -2.97 -5.27
C GLU A 172 17.24 -2.35 -4.66
N TYR A 173 16.88 -2.82 -3.47
CA TYR A 173 15.76 -2.27 -2.72
C TYR A 173 16.16 -0.91 -2.12
N ASN A 174 15.35 0.12 -2.37
CA ASN A 174 15.47 1.41 -1.68
C ASN A 174 14.86 1.25 -0.27
N VAL A 175 15.74 1.05 0.71
CA VAL A 175 15.44 1.01 2.14
C VAL A 175 16.44 1.94 2.84
N GLU A 176 15.96 3.06 3.34
CA GLU A 176 16.77 4.10 3.97
C GLU A 176 16.60 4.02 5.48
N GLU A 177 17.70 3.90 6.21
CA GLU A 177 17.71 3.94 7.68
C GLU A 177 17.56 5.40 8.14
N GLU A 178 16.43 5.73 8.77
CA GLU A 178 16.12 7.09 9.23
C GLU A 178 15.68 7.10 10.70
N ASN A 179 15.82 8.25 11.36
CA ASN A 179 15.09 8.55 12.60
C ASN A 179 13.87 9.40 12.26
N PHE A 180 12.69 8.88 12.56
CA PHE A 180 11.44 9.61 12.39
C PHE A 180 11.24 10.62 13.50
N ASP A 181 11.03 11.89 13.14
CA ASP A 181 10.70 12.98 14.07
C ASP A 181 9.21 12.92 14.45
N CYS A 182 8.93 12.21 15.53
CA CYS A 182 7.59 12.04 16.07
C CYS A 182 7.01 13.39 16.56
N ALA A 183 7.82 14.20 17.24
CA ALA A 183 7.36 15.49 17.77
C ALA A 183 7.01 16.45 16.63
N GLY A 184 7.86 16.53 15.60
CA GLY A 184 7.60 17.32 14.40
C GLY A 184 6.36 16.84 13.64
N TYR A 185 6.15 15.52 13.53
CA TYR A 185 4.94 14.98 12.91
C TYR A 185 3.66 15.31 13.70
N ILE A 186 3.69 15.20 15.02
CA ILE A 186 2.53 15.57 15.87
C ILE A 186 2.25 17.07 15.75
N ALA A 187 3.26 17.93 15.87
CA ALA A 187 3.09 19.37 15.69
C ALA A 187 2.57 19.72 14.30
N TRP A 188 3.02 19.00 13.26
CA TRP A 188 2.50 19.14 11.91
C TRP A 188 1.03 18.72 11.83
N LEU A 189 0.62 17.59 12.42
CA LEU A 189 -0.78 17.17 12.46
C LEU A 189 -1.67 18.21 13.15
N GLU A 190 -1.25 18.75 14.29
CA GLU A 190 -1.96 19.80 15.02
C GLU A 190 -2.12 21.08 14.17
N SER A 191 -1.13 21.39 13.33
CA SER A 191 -1.18 22.53 12.41
C SER A 191 -2.20 22.38 11.28
N LEU A 192 -2.65 21.15 10.97
CA LEU A 192 -3.67 20.90 9.95
C LEU A 192 -5.09 21.30 10.42
N GLY A 193 -5.29 21.51 11.72
CA GLY A 193 -6.60 21.72 12.33
C GLY A 193 -7.40 20.43 12.53
N GLU A 194 -8.62 20.55 13.05
CA GLU A 194 -9.55 19.42 13.20
C GLU A 194 -9.86 18.82 11.82
N PRO A 195 -9.79 17.49 11.64
CA PRO A 195 -10.28 16.85 10.44
C PRO A 195 -11.76 17.22 10.26
N ALA A 196 -12.20 17.57 9.05
CA ALA A 196 -13.62 17.64 8.76
C ALA A 196 -14.28 16.31 9.18
N GLU A 197 -15.19 16.36 10.15
CA GLU A 197 -15.84 15.17 10.70
C GLU A 197 -16.46 14.32 9.58
N LYS A 198 -16.21 13.00 9.63
CA LYS A 198 -17.01 12.02 8.91
C LYS A 198 -18.38 11.98 9.59
N THR A 199 -19.31 12.82 9.14
CA THR A 199 -20.65 12.94 9.75
C THR A 199 -21.58 11.77 9.40
N ASP A 200 -21.20 10.89 8.46
CA ASP A 200 -22.00 9.74 8.08
C ASP A 200 -21.11 8.50 7.80
N PRO A 201 -21.27 7.38 8.55
CA PRO A 201 -20.54 6.13 8.32
C PRO A 201 -20.71 5.56 6.90
N ASP A 202 -21.80 5.89 6.20
CA ASP A 202 -22.16 5.41 4.86
C ASP A 202 -21.85 6.42 3.72
N SER A 203 -21.33 7.61 4.04
CA SER A 203 -20.99 8.61 3.02
C SER A 203 -19.64 8.36 2.33
N SER A 204 -19.60 8.58 1.01
CA SER A 204 -18.36 8.68 0.23
C SER A 204 -17.60 9.96 0.57
N TRP A 205 -16.26 9.93 0.47
CA TRP A 205 -15.37 11.03 0.87
C TRP A 205 -15.67 12.32 0.11
N SER A 206 -16.45 13.25 0.67
CA SER A 206 -16.58 14.59 0.11
C SER A 206 -15.43 15.46 0.62
N LEU A 207 -14.58 15.94 -0.29
CA LEU A 207 -13.67 17.04 0.02
C LEU A 207 -14.48 18.35 0.06
N ALA A 208 -14.27 19.14 1.11
CA ALA A 208 -14.71 20.54 1.17
C ALA A 208 -13.89 21.41 0.21
#